data_AF-A0A0W0SQM4-F1
#
_entry.id   AF-A0A0W0SQM4-F1
#
_cell.length_a   1.000
_cell.length_b   1.000
_cell.length_c   1.000
_cell.angle_alpha   90.00
_cell.angle_beta   90.00
_cell.angle_gamma   90.00
#
_symmetry.space_group_name_H-M   'P 1'
#
loop_
_entity.id
_entity.type
_entity.pdbx_description
1 polymer ?
#
loop_
_entity_poly.entity_id
_entity_poly.type
_entity_poly.pdbx_seq_one_letter_code
_entity_poly.pdbx_strand_id
1 'polypeptide(L)'
;MKAKREVELVVDSKENVFVKSHQGKLQLDGSTKPLKGQQGVACTIASRERLRTFYTKDAEKSADPVVRRNREAQVILNKVKAVMASQPLDFDDLLSETMRGLEKMSYDPLTEIFKNPAFIRKKTELAQSGQPISAIKFYNMAGADFQAKWAFFTLMDKMDQTFGLKNLEWTIEDGFEGLQQALRDNGQIIFQGKYGICFHGGSNVAKHRNESTVEREVYFFKPRTLHASSWTHCVIVDQAKIIDGKPFIFFRDPYDPSTPGAPEKAYMLSYDSFIQRISDKYGNIGGPRATYGLALEQEQAKDVKEVDSLVRLMSNVSI
;
A
#
# COMPACT_ATOMS: atom_id res chain seq x y z
N MET A 1 -12.42 -11.15 21.23
CA MET A 1 -11.91 -9.76 21.34
C MET A 1 -11.51 -9.33 19.94
N LYS A 2 -12.04 -8.21 19.40
CA LYS A 2 -11.60 -7.69 18.08
C LYS A 2 -10.28 -6.95 18.29
N ALA A 3 -9.27 -7.21 17.46
CA ALA A 3 -8.04 -6.43 17.48
C ALA A 3 -8.36 -4.94 17.26
N LYS A 4 -8.17 -4.11 18.30
CA LYS A 4 -8.21 -2.65 18.15
C LYS A 4 -7.00 -2.23 17.33
N ARG A 5 -7.25 -1.45 16.28
CA ARG A 5 -6.23 -0.87 15.41
C ARG A 5 -6.17 0.61 15.74
N GLU A 6 -5.56 0.90 16.88
CA GLU A 6 -5.30 2.27 17.31
C GLU A 6 -4.00 2.74 16.63
N VAL A 7 -3.96 4.00 16.20
CA VAL A 7 -2.73 4.64 15.73
C VAL A 7 -1.77 4.71 16.91
N GLU A 8 -0.66 3.99 16.83
CA GLU A 8 0.38 4.04 17.86
C GLU A 8 1.55 4.91 17.36
N LEU A 9 1.59 6.17 17.78
CA LEU A 9 2.71 7.08 17.48
C LEU A 9 3.90 6.74 18.39
N VAL A 10 5.04 6.44 17.77
CA VAL A 10 6.30 6.17 18.48
C VAL A 10 7.06 7.48 18.70
N VAL A 11 7.03 8.37 17.71
CA VAL A 11 7.58 9.71 17.78
C VAL A 11 6.59 10.65 17.11
N ASP A 12 6.19 11.70 17.83
CA ASP A 12 5.40 12.78 17.26
C ASP A 12 5.97 14.12 17.70
N SER A 13 6.64 14.78 16.76
CA SER A 13 7.15 16.13 16.90
C SER A 13 6.94 16.89 15.60
N LYS A 14 7.22 18.20 15.62
CA LYS A 14 7.22 19.01 14.41
C LYS A 14 8.14 18.43 13.32
N GLU A 15 9.28 17.90 13.73
CA GLU A 15 10.32 17.41 12.82
C GLU A 15 10.17 15.93 12.46
N ASN A 16 9.39 15.15 13.21
CA ASN A 16 9.32 13.71 13.01
C ASN A 16 7.95 13.16 13.42
N VAL A 17 7.27 12.53 12.47
CA VAL A 17 6.13 11.65 12.75
C VAL A 17 6.56 10.23 12.40
N PHE A 18 6.53 9.33 13.39
CA PHE A 18 6.75 7.90 13.19
C PHE A 18 5.61 7.11 13.82
N VAL A 19 4.89 6.37 12.97
CA VAL A 19 3.80 5.48 13.34
C VAL A 19 4.34 4.06 13.49
N LYS A 20 4.05 3.41 14.61
CA LYS A 20 4.44 2.03 14.85
C LYS A 20 3.76 1.10 13.85
N SER A 21 4.52 0.10 13.39
CA SER A 21 3.96 -0.98 12.61
C SER A 21 3.87 -2.29 13.37
N HIS A 22 2.89 -3.09 12.99
CA HIS A 22 2.98 -4.53 13.15
C HIS A 22 4.05 -5.11 12.22
N GLN A 23 4.93 -5.96 12.75
CA GLN A 23 5.91 -6.72 11.98
C GLN A 23 5.26 -7.98 11.39
N GLY A 24 4.40 -7.81 10.39
CA GLY A 24 3.79 -8.93 9.68
C GLY A 24 2.29 -8.80 9.40
N LYS A 25 1.63 -9.94 9.23
CA LYS A 25 0.19 -10.12 9.05
C LYS A 25 -0.52 -10.07 10.40
N LEU A 26 -1.36 -9.07 10.65
CA LEU A 26 -2.16 -8.99 11.87
C LEU A 26 -3.32 -10.00 11.83
N GLN A 27 -3.41 -10.90 12.79
CA GLN A 27 -4.52 -11.83 12.96
C GLN A 27 -5.65 -11.22 13.80
N LEU A 28 -6.83 -11.87 13.79
CA LEU A 28 -8.01 -11.39 14.51
C LEU A 28 -7.79 -11.33 16.04
N ASP A 29 -6.93 -12.19 16.57
CA ASP A 29 -6.54 -12.26 17.98
C ASP A 29 -5.48 -11.22 18.38
N GLY A 30 -5.02 -10.38 17.44
CA GLY A 30 -3.97 -9.39 17.65
C GLY A 30 -2.54 -9.92 17.45
N SER A 31 -2.34 -11.23 17.27
CA SER A 31 -1.03 -11.80 16.98
C SER A 31 -0.54 -11.44 15.57
N THR A 32 0.77 -11.39 15.37
CA THR A 32 1.37 -11.17 14.05
C THR A 32 1.97 -12.46 13.48
N LYS A 33 1.88 -12.62 12.17
CA LYS A 33 2.57 -13.69 11.41
C LYS A 33 3.56 -13.09 10.42
N PRO A 34 4.70 -13.74 10.15
CA PRO A 34 5.65 -13.26 9.14
C PRO A 34 4.99 -13.00 7.78
N LEU A 35 5.38 -11.89 7.15
CA LEU A 35 5.09 -11.65 5.74
C LEU A 35 6.15 -12.34 4.90
N LYS A 36 5.72 -13.10 3.90
CA LYS A 36 6.63 -13.61 2.87
C LYS A 36 6.89 -12.51 1.86
N GLY A 37 8.10 -12.50 1.30
CA GLY A 37 8.42 -11.66 0.14
C GLY A 37 7.44 -11.94 -0.98
N GLN A 38 7.02 -10.87 -1.67
CA GLN A 38 6.23 -11.06 -2.88
C GLN A 38 7.10 -11.56 -4.03
N GLN A 39 6.44 -12.14 -5.03
CA GLN A 39 7.02 -12.53 -6.31
C GLN A 39 6.15 -11.94 -7.42
N GLY A 40 6.75 -11.74 -8.60
CA GLY A 40 6.07 -11.17 -9.75
C GLY A 40 5.50 -9.77 -9.49
N VAL A 41 4.26 -9.53 -9.90
CA VAL A 41 3.59 -8.22 -9.85
C VAL A 41 2.56 -8.11 -8.72
N ALA A 42 2.66 -8.95 -7.68
CA ALA A 42 1.68 -9.09 -6.60
C ALA A 42 1.66 -7.96 -5.54
N CYS A 43 2.30 -6.81 -5.81
CA CYS A 43 2.62 -5.80 -4.79
C CYS A 43 1.40 -5.11 -4.23
N THR A 44 0.46 -4.80 -5.11
CA THR A 44 -0.82 -4.19 -4.80
C THR A 44 -1.56 -5.02 -3.75
N ILE A 45 -1.56 -6.36 -3.87
CA ILE A 45 -2.15 -7.27 -2.89
C ILE A 45 -1.29 -7.30 -1.62
N ALA A 46 0.03 -7.47 -1.75
CA ALA A 46 0.95 -7.62 -0.63
C ALA A 46 0.97 -6.40 0.32
N SER A 47 0.82 -5.17 -0.19
CA SER A 47 0.73 -3.98 0.66
C SER A 47 -0.55 -3.95 1.47
N ARG A 48 -1.68 -4.36 0.89
CA ARG A 48 -2.97 -4.44 1.59
C ARG A 48 -2.96 -5.52 2.66
N GLU A 49 -2.26 -6.63 2.42
CA GLU A 49 -2.00 -7.64 3.45
C GLU A 49 -1.33 -7.02 4.69
N ARG A 50 -0.50 -5.97 4.56
CA ARG A 50 0.11 -5.34 5.73
C ARG A 50 -0.90 -4.57 6.59
N LEU A 51 -1.87 -3.91 5.97
CA LEU A 51 -2.82 -3.06 6.70
C LEU A 51 -4.09 -3.81 7.15
N ARG A 52 -4.50 -4.89 6.49
CA ARG A 52 -5.78 -5.59 6.79
C ARG A 52 -5.65 -6.71 7.83
N THR A 53 -6.76 -7.11 8.43
CA THR A 53 -6.80 -8.25 9.35
C THR A 53 -6.78 -9.55 8.53
N PHE A 54 -6.02 -10.53 9.00
CA PHE A 54 -6.00 -11.88 8.45
C PHE A 54 -6.93 -12.80 9.20
N TYR A 55 -7.68 -13.55 8.41
CA TYR A 55 -8.68 -14.48 8.89
C TYR A 55 -8.19 -15.91 8.67
N THR A 56 -8.31 -16.74 9.72
CA THR A 56 -7.99 -18.18 9.69
C THR A 56 -9.13 -18.96 9.01
N LYS A 57 -8.95 -20.26 8.81
CA LYS A 57 -9.99 -21.12 8.22
C LYS A 57 -11.27 -21.14 9.06
N ASP A 58 -11.15 -21.02 10.38
CA ASP A 58 -12.30 -21.02 11.30
C ASP A 58 -13.24 -19.82 11.05
N ALA A 59 -12.73 -18.73 10.48
CA ALA A 59 -13.54 -17.58 10.09
C ALA A 59 -14.62 -17.92 9.05
N GLU A 60 -14.46 -19.00 8.27
CA GLU A 60 -15.47 -19.49 7.31
C GLU A 60 -16.76 -19.93 8.01
N LYS A 61 -16.66 -20.37 9.27
CA LYS A 61 -17.78 -20.82 10.11
C LYS A 61 -18.22 -19.77 11.13
N SER A 62 -17.67 -18.56 11.07
CA SER A 62 -17.99 -17.49 12.02
C SER A 62 -19.47 -17.10 11.95
N ALA A 63 -20.11 -16.91 13.11
CA ALA A 63 -21.45 -16.36 13.19
C ALA A 63 -21.49 -14.89 12.70
N ASP A 64 -20.40 -14.13 12.85
CA ASP A 64 -20.27 -12.76 12.35
C ASP A 64 -20.15 -12.76 10.80
N PRO A 65 -21.13 -12.21 10.06
CA PRO A 65 -21.12 -12.19 8.61
C PRO A 65 -19.98 -11.31 8.03
N VAL A 66 -19.50 -10.30 8.75
CA VAL A 66 -18.38 -9.47 8.31
C VAL A 66 -17.10 -10.29 8.30
N VAL A 67 -16.89 -11.12 9.34
CA VAL A 67 -15.75 -12.02 9.44
C VAL A 67 -15.75 -13.05 8.29
N ARG A 68 -16.91 -13.65 7.99
CA ARG A 68 -17.05 -14.58 6.85
C ARG A 68 -16.75 -13.90 5.52
N ARG A 69 -17.35 -12.74 5.25
CA ARG A 69 -17.12 -11.98 4.01
C ARG A 69 -15.64 -11.61 3.82
N ASN A 70 -14.98 -11.13 4.88
CA ASN A 70 -13.57 -10.77 4.79
C ASN A 70 -12.66 -11.99 4.58
N ARG A 71 -13.05 -13.15 5.13
CA ARG A 71 -12.36 -14.42 4.87
C ARG A 71 -12.52 -14.87 3.43
N GLU A 72 -13.71 -14.78 2.86
CA GLU A 72 -13.99 -15.08 1.45
C GLU A 72 -13.19 -14.16 0.52
N ALA A 73 -13.19 -12.85 0.78
CA ALA A 73 -12.37 -11.86 0.07
C ALA A 73 -10.87 -12.21 0.11
N GLN A 74 -10.37 -12.67 1.27
CA GLN A 74 -9.00 -13.16 1.40
C GLN A 74 -8.74 -14.42 0.56
N VAL A 75 -9.68 -15.36 0.44
CA VAL A 75 -9.53 -16.53 -0.46
C VAL A 75 -9.38 -16.07 -1.91
N ILE A 76 -10.22 -15.13 -2.34
CA ILE A 76 -10.18 -14.57 -3.70
C ILE A 76 -8.82 -13.93 -3.96
N LEU A 77 -8.36 -13.04 -3.07
CA LEU A 77 -7.06 -12.40 -3.21
C LEU A 77 -5.90 -13.40 -3.26
N ASN A 78 -5.93 -14.48 -2.49
CA ASN A 78 -4.87 -15.49 -2.54
C ASN A 78 -4.78 -16.18 -3.90
N LYS A 79 -5.90 -16.39 -4.59
CA LYS A 79 -5.94 -16.98 -5.94
C LYS A 79 -5.39 -16.02 -6.98
N VAL A 80 -5.89 -14.78 -7.00
CA VAL A 80 -5.39 -13.72 -7.89
C VAL A 80 -3.90 -13.48 -7.65
N LYS A 81 -3.47 -13.45 -6.38
CA LYS A 81 -2.05 -13.30 -6.01
C LYS A 81 -1.17 -14.41 -6.58
N ALA A 82 -1.67 -15.65 -6.62
CA ALA A 82 -0.92 -16.77 -7.19
C ALA A 82 -0.68 -16.58 -8.69
N VAL A 83 -1.68 -16.10 -9.43
CA VAL A 83 -1.54 -15.75 -10.84
C VAL A 83 -0.57 -14.59 -11.01
N MET A 84 -0.71 -13.52 -10.22
CA MET A 84 0.20 -12.36 -10.27
C MET A 84 1.66 -12.68 -9.94
N ALA A 85 1.92 -13.80 -9.25
CA ALA A 85 3.25 -14.28 -8.96
C ALA A 85 3.88 -15.08 -10.10
N SER A 86 3.10 -15.50 -11.12
CA SER A 86 3.63 -16.22 -12.28
C SER A 86 4.57 -15.34 -13.11
N GLN A 87 5.58 -15.95 -13.73
CA GLN A 87 6.52 -15.28 -14.64
C GLN A 87 6.75 -16.17 -15.87
N PRO A 88 6.31 -15.74 -17.08
CA PRO A 88 5.58 -14.51 -17.38
C PRO A 88 4.19 -14.46 -16.72
N LEU A 89 3.62 -13.25 -16.61
CA LEU A 89 2.27 -13.07 -16.11
C LEU A 89 1.26 -13.61 -17.13
N ASP A 90 0.38 -14.51 -16.69
CA ASP A 90 -0.74 -15.00 -17.49
C ASP A 90 -1.93 -14.04 -17.39
N PHE A 91 -2.15 -13.25 -18.44
CA PHE A 91 -3.24 -12.27 -18.47
C PHE A 91 -4.62 -12.92 -18.62
N ASP A 92 -4.72 -14.06 -19.28
CA ASP A 92 -6.00 -14.76 -19.47
C ASP A 92 -6.46 -15.38 -18.15
N ASP A 93 -5.53 -16.02 -17.41
CA ASP A 93 -5.81 -16.54 -16.08
C ASP A 93 -6.09 -15.40 -15.08
N LEU A 94 -5.35 -14.27 -15.19
CA LEU A 94 -5.61 -13.11 -14.34
C LEU A 94 -7.01 -12.56 -14.57
N LEU A 95 -7.44 -12.42 -15.83
CA LEU A 95 -8.78 -11.99 -16.18
C LEU A 95 -9.82 -12.97 -15.61
N SER A 96 -9.67 -14.26 -15.90
CA SER A 96 -10.57 -15.32 -15.43
C SER A 96 -10.74 -15.34 -13.91
N GLU A 97 -9.64 -15.39 -13.17
CA GLU A 97 -9.66 -15.44 -11.70
C GLU A 97 -10.24 -14.17 -11.09
N THR A 98 -10.01 -13.02 -11.72
CA THR A 98 -10.53 -11.75 -11.25
C THR A 98 -12.03 -11.61 -11.50
N MET A 99 -12.52 -11.99 -12.69
CA MET A 99 -13.94 -11.98 -13.04
C MET A 99 -14.72 -12.90 -12.09
N ARG A 100 -14.21 -14.11 -11.88
CA ARG A 100 -14.76 -15.06 -10.90
C ARG A 100 -14.74 -14.51 -9.47
N GLY A 101 -13.72 -13.74 -9.12
CA GLY A 101 -13.62 -13.04 -7.84
C GLY A 101 -14.76 -12.02 -7.66
N LEU A 102 -15.00 -11.19 -8.67
CA LEU A 102 -16.09 -10.20 -8.67
C LEU A 102 -17.46 -10.87 -8.55
N GLU A 103 -17.71 -11.94 -9.33
CA GLU A 103 -18.95 -12.71 -9.27
C GLU A 103 -19.19 -13.33 -7.89
N LYS A 104 -18.15 -13.88 -7.27
CA LYS A 104 -18.22 -14.43 -5.90
C LYS A 104 -18.53 -13.38 -4.85
N MET A 105 -18.15 -12.13 -5.10
CA MET A 105 -18.54 -10.98 -4.27
C MET A 105 -19.92 -10.43 -4.65
N SER A 106 -20.66 -11.13 -5.52
CA SER A 106 -22.00 -10.76 -6.01
C SER A 106 -22.03 -9.48 -6.85
N TYR A 107 -20.96 -9.19 -7.59
CA TYR A 107 -20.93 -8.11 -8.58
C TYR A 107 -21.08 -8.66 -10.00
N ASP A 108 -21.76 -7.91 -10.88
CA ASP A 108 -21.67 -8.10 -12.33
C ASP A 108 -20.32 -7.55 -12.82
N PRO A 109 -19.39 -8.39 -13.31
CA PRO A 109 -18.03 -7.93 -13.56
C PRO A 109 -17.94 -6.85 -14.63
N LEU A 110 -18.67 -6.99 -15.75
CA LEU A 110 -18.61 -6.04 -16.86
C LEU A 110 -19.18 -4.67 -16.46
N THR A 111 -20.30 -4.65 -15.75
CA THR A 111 -20.89 -3.42 -15.24
C THR A 111 -19.92 -2.67 -14.31
N GLU A 112 -19.22 -3.39 -13.43
CA GLU A 112 -18.26 -2.76 -12.53
C GLU A 112 -16.98 -2.30 -13.24
N ILE A 113 -16.49 -3.08 -14.22
CA ILE A 113 -15.36 -2.68 -15.06
C ILE A 113 -15.67 -1.38 -15.82
N PHE A 114 -16.88 -1.22 -16.35
CA PHE A 114 -17.25 -0.03 -17.12
C PHE A 114 -17.37 1.24 -16.25
N LYS A 115 -17.54 1.07 -14.93
CA LYS A 115 -17.48 2.17 -13.95
C LYS A 115 -16.06 2.49 -13.52
N ASN A 116 -15.07 1.64 -13.83
CA ASN A 116 -13.71 1.84 -13.38
C ASN A 116 -13.09 3.10 -14.02
N PRO A 117 -12.51 4.02 -13.23
CA PRO A 117 -11.90 5.25 -13.75
C PRO A 117 -10.83 5.02 -14.82
N ALA A 118 -10.02 3.97 -14.72
CA ALA A 118 -9.00 3.66 -15.72
C ALA A 118 -9.61 3.25 -17.06
N PHE A 119 -10.71 2.48 -17.03
CA PHE A 119 -11.49 2.12 -18.23
C PHE A 119 -12.12 3.36 -18.86
N ILE A 120 -12.83 4.17 -18.06
CA ILE A 120 -13.51 5.39 -18.51
C ILE A 120 -12.51 6.35 -19.18
N ARG A 121 -11.35 6.55 -18.55
CA ARG A 121 -10.28 7.40 -19.10
C ARG A 121 -9.80 6.89 -20.45
N LYS A 122 -9.42 5.61 -20.56
CA LYS A 122 -8.91 5.04 -21.82
C LYS A 122 -9.95 5.06 -22.94
N LYS A 123 -11.22 4.80 -22.61
CA LYS A 123 -12.33 4.92 -23.55
C LYS A 123 -12.51 6.36 -24.03
N THR A 124 -12.37 7.33 -23.13
CA THR A 124 -12.49 8.76 -23.43
C THR A 124 -11.35 9.24 -24.32
N GLU A 125 -10.11 8.83 -24.02
CA GLU A 125 -8.93 9.10 -24.87
C GLU A 125 -9.13 8.57 -26.30
N LEU A 126 -9.66 7.35 -26.46
CA LEU A 126 -9.98 6.81 -27.79
C LEU A 126 -11.11 7.60 -28.47
N ALA A 127 -12.17 7.94 -27.75
CA ALA A 127 -13.29 8.69 -28.31
C ALA A 127 -12.88 10.08 -28.80
N GLN A 128 -11.88 10.72 -28.17
CA GLN A 128 -11.33 12.00 -28.64
C GLN A 128 -10.58 11.87 -29.97
N SER A 129 -10.10 10.67 -30.31
CA SER A 129 -9.38 10.38 -31.56
C SER A 129 -10.27 9.91 -32.72
N GLY A 130 -11.58 9.80 -32.52
CA GLY A 130 -12.49 9.24 -33.54
C GLY A 130 -13.97 9.27 -33.16
N GLN A 131 -14.75 8.30 -33.67
CA GLN A 131 -16.17 8.23 -33.37
C GLN A 131 -16.45 7.65 -31.97
N PRO A 132 -17.52 8.10 -31.28
CA PRO A 132 -17.96 7.51 -30.03
C PRO A 132 -18.18 6.00 -30.15
N ILE A 133 -17.64 5.24 -29.20
CA ILE A 133 -17.75 3.79 -29.12
C ILE A 133 -18.50 3.37 -27.85
N SER A 134 -19.31 2.31 -27.93
CA SER A 134 -19.97 1.73 -26.75
C SER A 134 -18.94 1.06 -25.82
N ALA A 135 -19.25 0.97 -24.52
CA ALA A 135 -18.34 0.37 -23.54
C ALA A 135 -18.01 -1.10 -23.89
N ILE A 136 -19.04 -1.89 -24.26
CA ILE A 136 -18.85 -3.29 -24.63
C ILE A 136 -17.99 -3.45 -25.88
N LYS A 137 -18.20 -2.63 -26.92
CA LYS A 137 -17.39 -2.71 -28.14
C LYS A 137 -15.94 -2.29 -27.87
N PHE A 138 -15.73 -1.25 -27.06
CA PHE A 138 -14.38 -0.83 -26.65
C PHE A 138 -13.66 -1.91 -25.85
N TYR A 139 -14.35 -2.55 -24.89
CA TYR A 139 -13.80 -3.65 -24.11
C TYR A 139 -13.42 -4.84 -24.99
N ASN A 140 -14.30 -5.26 -25.91
CA ASN A 140 -14.04 -6.40 -26.80
C ASN A 140 -12.93 -6.14 -27.83
N MET A 141 -12.63 -4.87 -28.13
CA MET A 141 -11.51 -4.49 -29.00
C MET A 141 -10.17 -4.43 -28.26
N ALA A 142 -10.20 -4.36 -26.92
CA ALA A 142 -8.98 -4.28 -26.11
C ALA A 142 -8.27 -5.64 -26.05
N GLY A 143 -6.94 -5.62 -26.00
CA GLY A 143 -6.15 -6.82 -25.75
C GLY A 143 -6.40 -7.42 -24.37
N ALA A 144 -6.10 -8.72 -24.22
CA ALA A 144 -6.28 -9.46 -22.98
C ALA A 144 -5.58 -8.79 -21.78
N ASP A 145 -4.42 -8.15 -22.01
CA ASP A 145 -3.67 -7.46 -20.96
C ASP A 145 -4.43 -6.25 -20.38
N PHE A 146 -5.11 -5.48 -21.23
CA PHE A 146 -5.93 -4.34 -20.80
C PHE A 146 -7.19 -4.82 -20.08
N GLN A 147 -7.87 -5.82 -20.64
CA GLN A 147 -9.06 -6.41 -20.01
C GLN A 147 -8.74 -6.94 -18.61
N ALA A 148 -7.64 -7.70 -18.48
CA ALA A 148 -7.17 -8.24 -17.20
C ALA A 148 -6.81 -7.14 -16.20
N LYS A 149 -6.11 -6.08 -16.63
CA LYS A 149 -5.79 -4.93 -15.76
C LYS A 149 -7.04 -4.22 -15.26
N TRP A 150 -8.01 -3.94 -16.13
CA TRP A 150 -9.25 -3.27 -15.72
C TRP A 150 -10.07 -4.13 -14.76
N ALA A 151 -10.20 -5.43 -15.03
CA ALA A 151 -10.82 -6.37 -14.11
C ALA A 151 -10.08 -6.34 -12.77
N PHE A 152 -8.74 -6.43 -12.78
CA PHE A 152 -7.93 -6.51 -11.57
C PHE A 152 -8.11 -5.27 -10.70
N PHE A 153 -7.98 -4.08 -11.27
CA PHE A 153 -8.15 -2.85 -10.51
C PHE A 153 -9.59 -2.68 -10.00
N THR A 154 -10.59 -3.13 -10.76
CA THR A 154 -11.99 -3.16 -10.31
C THR A 154 -12.15 -4.07 -9.09
N LEU A 155 -11.57 -5.28 -9.11
CA LEU A 155 -11.56 -6.16 -7.95
C LEU A 155 -10.85 -5.51 -6.77
N MET A 156 -9.70 -4.85 -6.98
CA MET A 156 -8.99 -4.16 -5.91
C MET A 156 -9.81 -3.04 -5.28
N ASP A 157 -10.60 -2.28 -6.06
CA ASP A 157 -11.52 -1.28 -5.52
C ASP A 157 -12.58 -1.91 -4.59
N LYS A 158 -13.14 -3.07 -4.97
CA LYS A 158 -14.10 -3.80 -4.13
C LYS A 158 -13.46 -4.41 -2.89
N MET A 159 -12.22 -4.86 -3.01
CA MET A 159 -11.43 -5.36 -1.88
C MET A 159 -11.12 -4.26 -0.89
N ASP A 160 -10.75 -3.07 -1.38
CA ASP A 160 -10.49 -1.91 -0.53
C ASP A 160 -11.75 -1.54 0.26
N GLN A 161 -12.92 -1.49 -0.39
CA GLN A 161 -14.22 -1.30 0.29
C GLN A 161 -14.52 -2.40 1.32
N THR A 162 -14.29 -3.66 0.98
CA THR A 162 -14.57 -4.81 1.87
C THR A 162 -13.69 -4.77 3.12
N PHE A 163 -12.43 -4.36 2.97
CA PHE A 163 -11.49 -4.26 4.09
C PHE A 163 -11.54 -2.92 4.82
N GLY A 164 -12.39 -1.97 4.41
CA GLY A 164 -12.48 -0.64 5.01
C GLY A 164 -11.28 0.26 4.72
N LEU A 165 -10.56 0.00 3.63
CA LEU A 165 -9.49 0.86 3.15
C LEU A 165 -10.08 2.05 2.39
N LYS A 166 -9.66 3.25 2.75
CA LYS A 166 -10.16 4.52 2.20
C LYS A 166 -9.02 5.28 1.53
N ASN A 167 -9.34 5.95 0.42
CA ASN A 167 -8.42 6.94 -0.15
C ASN A 167 -8.24 8.07 0.87
N LEU A 168 -7.02 8.56 1.00
CA LEU A 168 -6.78 9.76 1.81
C LEU A 168 -7.33 11.00 1.12
N GLU A 169 -7.60 12.02 1.93
CA GLU A 169 -7.88 13.37 1.43
C GLU A 169 -6.61 14.15 1.08
N TRP A 170 -5.43 13.65 1.50
CA TRP A 170 -4.14 14.26 1.22
C TRP A 170 -3.82 14.33 -0.28
N THR A 171 -3.32 15.49 -0.68
CA THR A 171 -2.88 15.88 -2.02
C THR A 171 -1.44 16.40 -2.00
N ILE A 172 -0.84 16.59 -3.18
CA ILE A 172 0.52 17.13 -3.27
C ILE A 172 0.56 18.59 -2.79
N GLU A 173 -0.52 19.35 -2.99
CA GLU A 173 -0.64 20.76 -2.56
C GLU A 173 -0.62 20.92 -1.03
N ASP A 174 -1.04 19.90 -0.28
CA ASP A 174 -0.98 19.91 1.20
C ASP A 174 0.46 19.83 1.73
N GLY A 175 1.41 19.49 0.86
CA GLY A 175 2.83 19.50 1.18
C GLY A 175 3.25 18.43 2.20
N PHE A 176 4.48 18.59 2.68
CA PHE A 176 5.08 17.66 3.65
C PHE A 176 4.39 17.69 5.01
N GLU A 177 3.99 18.88 5.48
CA GLU A 177 3.26 19.04 6.75
C GLU A 177 1.89 18.35 6.67
N GLY A 178 1.18 18.47 5.54
CA GLY A 178 -0.06 17.73 5.30
C GLY A 178 0.14 16.21 5.34
N LEU A 179 1.27 15.71 4.83
CA LEU A 179 1.59 14.29 4.87
C LEU A 179 1.91 13.82 6.31
N GLN A 180 2.62 14.63 7.09
CA GLN A 180 2.81 14.36 8.52
C GLN A 180 1.47 14.28 9.25
N GLN A 181 0.55 15.22 8.97
CA GLN A 181 -0.78 15.19 9.57
C GLN A 181 -1.58 13.96 9.14
N ALA A 182 -1.53 13.59 7.86
CA ALA A 182 -2.20 12.38 7.37
C ALA A 182 -1.69 11.12 8.08
N LEU A 183 -0.39 11.03 8.40
CA LEU A 183 0.18 9.93 9.18
C LEU A 183 -0.31 9.93 10.64
N ARG A 184 -0.48 11.09 11.27
CA ARG A 184 -1.07 11.18 12.62
C ARG A 184 -2.52 10.69 12.65
N ASP A 185 -3.30 11.12 11.66
CA ASP A 185 -4.74 10.87 11.64
C ASP A 185 -5.06 9.42 11.24
N ASN A 186 -4.27 8.84 10.35
CA ASN A 186 -4.59 7.55 9.72
C ASN A 186 -3.60 6.43 10.07
N GLY A 187 -2.51 6.76 10.74
CA GLY A 187 -1.40 5.85 10.94
C GLY A 187 -0.68 5.55 9.63
N GLN A 188 -0.59 4.27 9.27
CA GLN A 188 0.18 3.84 8.10
C GLN A 188 -0.58 4.03 6.80
N ILE A 189 0.15 4.46 5.77
CA ILE A 189 -0.45 4.80 4.48
C ILE A 189 0.20 3.98 3.38
N ILE A 190 -0.60 3.31 2.55
CA ILE A 190 -0.12 2.69 1.32
C ILE A 190 -0.07 3.75 0.23
N PHE A 191 1.10 3.92 -0.38
CA PHE A 191 1.24 4.73 -1.59
C PHE A 191 1.62 3.87 -2.79
N GLN A 192 1.24 4.33 -3.98
CA GLN A 192 1.55 3.66 -5.24
C GLN A 192 2.40 4.57 -6.12
N GLY A 193 3.36 3.97 -6.82
CA GLY A 193 4.26 4.72 -7.68
C GLY A 193 5.47 3.91 -8.13
N LYS A 194 6.54 4.60 -8.52
CA LYS A 194 7.82 3.99 -8.88
C LYS A 194 8.77 3.94 -7.68
N TYR A 195 8.39 3.16 -6.67
CA TYR A 195 9.12 3.01 -5.41
C TYR A 195 9.73 1.63 -5.23
N GLY A 196 10.71 1.53 -4.33
CA GLY A 196 11.19 0.25 -3.83
C GLY A 196 12.25 -0.42 -4.68
N ILE A 197 12.75 -1.53 -4.16
CA ILE A 197 13.88 -2.28 -4.70
C ILE A 197 13.58 -2.87 -6.08
N CYS A 198 12.31 -3.13 -6.40
CA CYS A 198 11.92 -3.68 -7.70
C CYS A 198 12.22 -2.73 -8.88
N PHE A 199 12.35 -1.42 -8.64
CA PHE A 199 12.78 -0.47 -9.68
C PHE A 199 14.22 -0.02 -9.56
N HIS A 200 14.91 -0.33 -8.47
CA HIS A 200 16.30 0.10 -8.27
C HIS A 200 17.29 -1.04 -8.37
N GLY A 201 16.89 -2.29 -8.10
CA GLY A 201 17.80 -3.42 -7.95
C GLY A 201 18.51 -3.45 -6.59
N GLY A 202 18.76 -4.65 -6.06
CA GLY A 202 19.33 -4.83 -4.72
C GLY A 202 20.77 -4.35 -4.54
N SER A 203 21.56 -4.24 -5.61
CA SER A 203 22.92 -3.67 -5.56
C SER A 203 22.96 -2.15 -5.42
N ASN A 204 21.80 -1.49 -5.54
CA ASN A 204 21.66 -0.05 -5.59
C ASN A 204 21.09 0.56 -4.32
N VAL A 205 21.12 -0.19 -3.21
CA VAL A 205 20.76 0.31 -1.88
C VAL A 205 22.01 0.45 -1.01
N ALA A 206 22.00 1.42 -0.12
CA ALA A 206 23.06 1.63 0.87
C ALA A 206 22.43 1.95 2.24
N LYS A 207 23.01 1.41 3.31
CA LYS A 207 22.53 1.63 4.69
C LYS A 207 22.85 3.06 5.14
N HIS A 208 21.84 3.77 5.64
CA HIS A 208 21.97 5.09 6.24
C HIS A 208 22.34 4.95 7.72
N ARG A 209 23.62 5.16 8.06
CA ARG A 209 24.15 4.85 9.39
C ARG A 209 23.45 5.59 10.52
N ASN A 210 23.20 6.89 10.36
CA ASN A 210 22.67 7.75 11.43
C ASN A 210 21.17 7.54 11.67
N GLU A 211 20.45 7.01 10.69
CA GLU A 211 19.00 6.73 10.82
C GLU A 211 18.74 5.25 11.11
N SER A 212 19.78 4.43 11.13
CA SER A 212 19.67 3.03 11.49
C SER A 212 19.89 2.85 13.00
N THR A 213 19.04 2.05 13.62
CA THR A 213 19.11 1.66 15.02
C THR A 213 19.26 0.13 15.15
N VAL A 214 19.28 -0.36 16.39
CA VAL A 214 19.25 -1.81 16.67
C VAL A 214 17.92 -2.47 16.28
N GLU A 215 16.84 -1.70 16.20
CA GLU A 215 15.50 -2.20 15.87
C GLU A 215 15.10 -1.96 14.42
N ARG A 216 15.75 -1.01 13.73
CA ARG A 216 15.38 -0.58 12.37
C ARG A 216 16.59 -0.22 11.54
N GLU A 217 16.74 -0.86 10.38
CA GLU A 217 17.76 -0.52 9.40
C GLU A 217 17.17 0.31 8.27
N VAL A 218 17.72 1.50 8.08
CA VAL A 218 17.27 2.45 7.07
C VAL A 218 18.21 2.42 5.88
N TYR A 219 17.65 2.33 4.68
CA TYR A 219 18.40 2.30 3.43
C TYR A 219 17.99 3.43 2.50
N PHE A 220 18.92 3.93 1.69
CA PHE A 220 18.64 4.85 0.60
C PHE A 220 19.04 4.23 -0.74
N PHE A 221 18.38 4.68 -1.81
CA PHE A 221 18.71 4.26 -3.16
C PHE A 221 19.79 5.16 -3.75
N LYS A 222 20.76 4.56 -4.43
CA LYS A 222 21.78 5.30 -5.18
C LYS A 222 21.10 6.18 -6.25
N PRO A 223 21.56 7.42 -6.47
CA PRO A 223 21.00 8.28 -7.52
C PRO A 223 21.03 7.63 -8.90
N ARG A 224 20.06 7.95 -9.75
CA ARG A 224 19.99 7.52 -11.17
C ARG A 224 19.95 6.01 -11.41
N THR A 225 19.41 5.24 -10.46
CA THR A 225 19.25 3.78 -10.57
C THR A 225 17.83 3.33 -10.85
N LEU A 226 16.91 4.26 -11.10
CA LEU A 226 15.50 3.93 -11.36
C LEU A 226 15.33 3.34 -12.76
N HIS A 227 14.76 2.14 -12.84
CA HIS A 227 14.45 1.43 -14.08
C HIS A 227 13.01 1.72 -14.55
N ALA A 228 12.82 1.75 -15.87
CA ALA A 228 11.51 1.90 -16.47
C ALA A 228 10.68 0.61 -16.31
N SER A 229 9.39 0.75 -16.01
CA SER A 229 8.45 -0.37 -15.92
C SER A 229 7.03 0.10 -16.22
N SER A 230 6.22 -0.74 -16.84
CA SER A 230 4.79 -0.49 -17.08
C SER A 230 3.94 -0.68 -15.82
N TRP A 231 4.45 -1.42 -14.82
CA TRP A 231 3.79 -1.64 -13.54
C TRP A 231 4.27 -0.65 -12.49
N THR A 232 3.38 -0.27 -11.60
CA THR A 232 3.70 0.48 -10.38
C THR A 232 3.86 -0.47 -9.21
N HIS A 233 4.48 0.03 -8.14
CA HIS A 233 4.68 -0.69 -6.89
C HIS A 233 3.97 0.02 -5.75
N CYS A 234 3.46 -0.74 -4.80
CA CYS A 234 2.85 -0.21 -3.59
C CYS A 234 3.82 -0.31 -2.41
N VAL A 235 4.02 0.78 -1.67
CA VAL A 235 4.85 0.82 -0.46
C VAL A 235 4.03 1.28 0.74
N ILE A 236 4.46 0.94 1.95
CA ILE A 236 3.80 1.39 3.18
C ILE A 236 4.66 2.49 3.80
N VAL A 237 4.18 3.74 3.77
CA VAL A 237 4.80 4.87 4.45
C VAL A 237 4.38 4.83 5.92
N ASP A 238 5.36 4.93 6.81
CA ASP A 238 5.16 4.89 8.26
C ASP A 238 5.90 6.02 8.99
N GLN A 239 6.74 6.80 8.30
CA GLN A 239 7.42 7.94 8.91
C GLN A 239 7.69 9.07 7.92
N ALA A 240 7.57 10.30 8.41
CA ALA A 240 7.94 11.53 7.73
C ALA A 240 8.79 12.38 8.68
N LYS A 241 10.05 12.63 8.29
CA LYS A 241 11.07 13.26 9.15
C LYS A 241 11.85 14.35 8.42
N ILE A 242 12.17 15.44 9.13
CA ILE A 242 13.13 16.46 8.71
C ILE A 242 14.51 16.06 9.20
N ILE A 243 15.49 16.02 8.29
CA ILE A 243 16.89 15.71 8.59
C ILE A 243 17.73 16.84 8.01
N ASP A 244 18.46 17.56 8.87
CA ASP A 244 19.29 18.72 8.48
C ASP A 244 18.53 19.75 7.63
N GLY A 245 17.28 20.06 8.03
CA GLY A 245 16.40 20.99 7.34
C GLY A 245 15.77 20.47 6.05
N LYS A 246 15.94 19.19 5.70
CA LYS A 246 15.38 18.57 4.49
C LYS A 246 14.30 17.53 4.81
N PRO A 247 13.16 17.53 4.10
CA PRO A 247 12.08 16.57 4.34
C PRO A 247 12.38 15.20 3.70
N PHE A 248 12.22 14.14 4.49
CA PHE A 248 12.38 12.74 4.08
C PHE A 248 11.17 11.90 4.43
N ILE A 249 10.87 10.95 3.56
CA ILE A 249 9.81 9.95 3.71
C ILE A 249 10.43 8.58 3.87
N PHE A 250 9.95 7.85 4.87
CA PHE A 250 10.38 6.52 5.23
C PHE A 250 9.25 5.53 4.94
N PHE A 251 9.60 4.42 4.30
CA PHE A 251 8.62 3.44 3.87
C PHE A 251 9.17 2.03 3.86
N ARG A 252 8.26 1.07 3.84
CA ARG A 252 8.56 -0.35 3.78
C ARG A 252 8.13 -0.93 2.45
N ASP A 253 9.00 -1.76 1.92
CA ASP A 253 8.82 -2.40 0.63
C ASP A 253 8.26 -3.83 0.83
N PRO A 254 7.05 -4.16 0.33
CA PRO A 254 6.55 -5.54 0.33
C PRO A 254 7.41 -6.52 -0.47
N TYR A 255 8.17 -6.04 -1.47
CA TYR A 255 9.10 -6.86 -2.27
C TYR A 255 10.27 -7.37 -1.45
N ASP A 256 10.79 -6.55 -0.53
CA ASP A 256 11.91 -6.89 0.33
C ASP A 256 11.51 -6.76 1.81
N PRO A 257 10.68 -7.70 2.32
CA PRO A 257 10.20 -7.64 3.70
C PRO A 257 11.33 -7.94 4.69
N SER A 258 11.13 -7.47 5.93
CA SER A 258 12.04 -7.77 7.03
C SER A 258 11.97 -9.25 7.41
N THR A 259 13.13 -9.83 7.72
CA THR A 259 13.21 -11.20 8.23
C THR A 259 12.78 -11.22 9.71
N PRO A 260 11.95 -12.18 10.15
CA PRO A 260 11.62 -12.32 11.57
C PRO A 260 12.87 -12.43 12.44
N GLY A 261 12.92 -11.65 13.52
CA GLY A 261 14.08 -11.60 14.44
C GLY A 261 15.24 -10.72 13.96
N ALA A 262 15.17 -10.14 12.76
CA ALA A 262 16.08 -9.11 12.30
C ALA A 262 15.48 -7.71 12.51
N PRO A 263 16.30 -6.65 12.51
CA PRO A 263 15.81 -5.27 12.50
C PRO A 263 14.83 -5.02 11.35
N GLU A 264 13.86 -4.13 11.57
CA GLU A 264 12.92 -3.74 10.53
C GLU A 264 13.64 -3.01 9.40
N LYS A 265 13.43 -3.47 8.17
CA LYS A 265 13.98 -2.86 6.96
C LYS A 265 13.07 -1.74 6.51
N ALA A 266 13.60 -0.52 6.45
CA ALA A 266 12.94 0.66 5.93
C ALA A 266 13.80 1.34 4.87
N TYR A 267 13.14 2.04 3.95
CA TYR A 267 13.78 2.83 2.90
C TYR A 267 13.44 4.28 3.10
N MET A 268 14.38 5.16 2.77
CA MET A 268 14.19 6.60 2.82
C MET A 268 14.42 7.24 1.45
N LEU A 269 13.69 8.32 1.18
CA LEU A 269 13.86 9.19 0.03
C LEU A 269 13.45 10.63 0.40
N SER A 270 13.96 11.63 -0.33
CA SER A 270 13.51 13.01 -0.12
C SER A 270 12.05 13.15 -0.52
N TYR A 271 11.32 14.05 0.12
CA TYR A 271 9.92 14.33 -0.22
C TYR A 271 9.76 14.70 -1.70
N ASP A 272 10.65 15.53 -2.28
CA ASP A 272 10.58 15.86 -3.71
C ASP A 272 10.68 14.61 -4.60
N SER A 273 11.60 13.70 -4.26
CA SER A 273 11.73 12.44 -4.98
C SER A 273 10.54 11.51 -4.74
N PHE A 274 9.82 11.65 -3.64
CA PHE A 274 8.60 10.90 -3.36
C PHE A 274 7.51 11.31 -4.35
N ILE A 275 7.27 12.62 -4.44
CA ILE A 275 6.23 13.23 -5.25
C ILE A 275 6.46 12.99 -6.73
N GLN A 276 7.71 13.10 -7.21
CA GLN A 276 8.04 12.84 -8.62
C GLN A 276 7.71 11.41 -9.08
N ARG A 277 7.53 10.47 -8.14
CA ARG A 277 7.34 9.05 -8.43
C ARG A 277 5.95 8.55 -8.08
N ILE A 278 5.11 9.41 -7.49
CA ILE A 278 3.77 9.03 -7.02
C ILE A 278 2.84 8.82 -8.22
N SER A 279 1.92 7.89 -8.07
CA SER A 279 0.85 7.65 -9.03
C SER A 279 -0.44 7.30 -8.32
N ASP A 280 -1.55 7.43 -9.03
CA ASP A 280 -2.79 6.82 -8.62
C ASP A 280 -2.67 5.28 -8.61
N LYS A 281 -3.75 4.62 -8.16
CA LYS A 281 -3.82 3.16 -8.09
C LYS A 281 -3.75 2.45 -9.45
N TYR A 282 -3.89 3.19 -10.55
CA TYR A 282 -3.86 2.69 -11.93
C TYR A 282 -2.54 2.99 -12.64
N GLY A 283 -1.61 3.67 -11.95
CA GLY A 283 -0.30 4.04 -12.47
C GLY A 283 -0.26 5.35 -13.24
N ASN A 284 -1.29 6.18 -13.15
CA ASN A 284 -1.27 7.51 -13.74
C ASN A 284 -0.73 8.55 -12.77
N ILE A 285 0.00 9.52 -13.29
CA ILE A 285 0.38 10.72 -12.56
C ILE A 285 -0.81 11.68 -12.64
N GLY A 286 -1.42 11.99 -11.49
CA GLY A 286 -2.48 12.98 -11.38
C GLY A 286 -1.92 14.40 -11.28
N GLY A 287 -2.82 15.38 -11.22
CA GLY A 287 -2.44 16.76 -10.91
C GLY A 287 -2.10 16.95 -9.42
N PRO A 288 -1.64 18.16 -9.02
CA PRO A 288 -1.32 18.48 -7.64
C PRO A 288 -2.49 18.29 -6.65
N ARG A 289 -3.74 18.44 -7.14
CA ARG A 289 -4.99 18.26 -6.38
C ARG A 289 -5.56 16.85 -6.41
N ALA A 290 -4.93 15.92 -7.11
CA ALA A 290 -5.36 14.54 -7.04
C ALA A 290 -5.04 14.00 -5.65
N THR A 291 -5.93 13.18 -5.11
CA THR A 291 -5.66 12.49 -3.85
C THR A 291 -4.81 11.26 -4.09
N TYR A 292 -3.91 11.00 -3.15
CA TYR A 292 -3.02 9.85 -3.20
C TYR A 292 -3.00 9.15 -1.85
N GLY A 293 -2.72 7.85 -1.91
CA GLY A 293 -2.59 7.04 -0.73
C GLY A 293 -3.89 6.38 -0.31
N LEU A 294 -3.73 5.23 0.32
CA LEU A 294 -4.80 4.40 0.84
C LEU A 294 -4.46 4.04 2.28
N ALA A 295 -5.34 4.36 3.21
CA ALA A 295 -5.17 4.01 4.61
C ALA A 295 -6.35 3.17 5.09
N LEU A 296 -6.17 2.51 6.22
CA LEU A 296 -7.28 1.93 6.96
C LEU A 296 -7.73 2.97 7.98
N GLU A 297 -9.02 3.24 8.08
CA GLU A 297 -9.55 4.07 9.14
C GLU A 297 -9.20 3.45 10.50
N GLN A 298 -8.50 4.21 11.34
CA GLN A 298 -8.09 3.81 12.68
C GLN A 298 -8.88 4.62 13.72
N GLU A 299 -9.15 4.04 14.88
CA GLU A 299 -9.62 4.84 16.01
C GLU A 299 -8.51 5.85 16.35
N GLN A 300 -8.85 7.14 16.46
CA GLN A 300 -7.89 8.21 16.75
C GLN A 300 -7.04 7.84 17.98
N ALA A 301 -5.74 8.07 17.88
CA ALA A 301 -4.80 7.85 18.97
C ALA A 301 -5.30 8.54 20.24
N LYS A 302 -5.23 7.85 21.38
CA LYS A 302 -5.23 8.56 22.67
C LYS A 302 -3.88 9.25 22.78
N ASP A 303 -3.89 10.55 23.06
CA ASP A 303 -2.68 11.35 23.29
C ASP A 303 -1.68 10.57 24.15
N VAL A 304 -0.52 10.26 23.55
CA VAL A 304 0.61 9.72 24.29
C VAL A 304 1.18 10.89 25.10
N LYS A 305 0.90 10.92 26.40
CA LYS A 305 1.61 11.80 27.33
C LYS A 305 3.12 11.53 27.21
N GLU A 306 3.85 12.56 26.80
CA GLU A 306 5.30 12.74 26.79
C GLU A 306 6.14 11.57 27.35
N VAL A 307 6.86 10.90 26.45
CA VAL A 307 8.01 10.02 26.79
C VAL A 307 9.26 10.86 27.14
N ASP A 308 9.06 12.06 27.67
CA ASP A 308 10.15 12.98 28.05
C ASP A 308 10.66 12.70 29.49
N SER A 309 9.99 11.80 30.23
CA SER A 309 10.38 11.42 31.59
C SER A 309 11.41 10.28 31.68
N LEU A 310 11.48 9.38 30.69
CA LEU A 310 12.41 8.23 30.73
C LEU A 310 13.84 8.58 30.27
N VAL A 311 14.00 9.54 29.34
CA VAL A 311 15.34 9.99 28.90
C VAL A 311 16.02 10.88 29.96
N ARG A 312 15.24 11.65 30.74
CA ARG A 312 15.77 12.45 31.87
C ARG A 312 16.15 11.61 33.10
N LEU A 313 15.56 10.43 33.29
CA LEU A 313 15.92 9.53 34.40
C LEU A 313 17.19 8.72 34.13
N MET A 314 17.56 8.47 32.87
CA MET A 314 18.79 7.75 32.52
C MET A 314 20.02 8.66 32.35
N SER A 315 19.84 9.98 32.27
CA SER A 315 20.93 10.96 32.21
C SER A 315 21.37 11.50 33.58
N ASN A 316 20.69 11.12 34.67
CA ASN A 316 21.04 11.51 36.05
C ASN A 316 21.59 10.37 36.92
N VAL A 317 21.94 9.22 36.33
CA VAL A 317 22.66 8.13 37.03
C VAL A 317 24.03 7.96 36.39
N SER A 318 24.90 8.92 36.64
CA SER A 318 26.36 8.79 36.50
C SER A 318 27.01 9.84 37.41
N ILE A 319 27.09 9.50 38.70
CA ILE A 319 28.16 9.92 39.60
C ILE A 319 28.89 8.65 40.01
#